data_AF-A0A2H9L370-F1
#
_entry.id   AF-A0A2H9L370-F1
#
_cell.length_a   1.000
_cell.length_b   1.000
_cell.length_c   1.000
_cell.angle_alpha   90.00
_cell.angle_beta   90.00
_cell.angle_gamma   90.00
#
_symmetry.space_group_name_H-M   'P 1'
#
loop_
_entity.id
_entity.type
_entity.pdbx_description
1 polymer ?
#
loop_
_entity_poly.entity_id
_entity_poly.type
_entity_poly.pdbx_seq_one_letter_code
_entity_poly.pdbx_strand_id
1 'polypeptide(L)'
;GSLPVKLNIVKTDAISPALGEKFVKNAFFIGFLAIVGVSLIVFLIYRRIEISLSIIITVIAEVILILGVAALIGWNIDIAAIAGIIIAIGSGVDDQIVISDELLRKEQQIFFNWKQRIRNAFFIIMAAYFTTVVAMLPLMRAGAGLLKGFAITTIIGISVGVFITRPAF
;
A
#
# COMPACT_ATOMS: atom_id res chain seq x y z
N GLY A 1 31.19 -30.51 -10.44
CA GLY A 1 32.37 -29.88 -11.05
C GLY A 1 32.98 -28.93 -10.04
N SER A 2 34.31 -28.87 -9.95
CA SER A 2 35.00 -27.94 -9.04
C SER A 2 34.78 -26.49 -9.50
N LEU A 3 34.45 -25.63 -8.55
CA LEU A 3 34.30 -24.20 -8.81
C LEU A 3 35.70 -23.57 -8.95
N PRO A 4 35.97 -22.81 -10.02
CA PRO A 4 37.30 -22.24 -10.30
C PRO A 4 37.71 -21.11 -9.33
N VAL A 5 36.83 -20.70 -8.42
CA VAL A 5 37.06 -19.61 -7.47
C VAL A 5 36.44 -19.94 -6.11
N LYS A 6 37.04 -19.47 -5.02
CA LYS A 6 36.48 -19.60 -3.66
C LYS A 6 35.20 -18.77 -3.56
N LEU A 7 34.06 -19.45 -3.38
CA LEU A 7 32.77 -18.83 -3.11
C LEU A 7 32.73 -18.33 -1.67
N ASN A 8 32.60 -17.02 -1.48
CA ASN A 8 32.22 -16.44 -0.19
C ASN A 8 30.69 -16.32 -0.15
N ILE A 9 30.07 -17.18 0.65
CA ILE A 9 28.62 -17.16 0.85
C ILE A 9 28.29 -15.94 1.71
N VAL A 10 27.70 -14.91 1.09
CA VAL A 10 27.34 -13.64 1.76
C VAL A 10 26.16 -13.84 2.72
N LYS A 11 25.22 -14.72 2.36
CA LYS A 11 24.05 -15.06 3.17
C LYS A 11 23.39 -16.35 2.67
N THR A 12 22.95 -17.21 3.58
CA THR A 12 22.10 -18.38 3.27
C THR A 12 20.87 -18.33 4.14
N ASP A 13 19.71 -18.15 3.51
CA ASP A 13 18.41 -18.23 4.18
C ASP A 13 17.72 -19.53 3.74
N ALA A 14 17.27 -20.34 4.69
CA ALA A 14 16.50 -21.55 4.44
C ALA A 14 15.15 -21.46 5.16
N ILE A 15 14.05 -21.48 4.38
CA ILE A 15 12.69 -21.44 4.91
C ILE A 15 12.06 -22.80 4.66
N SER A 16 11.47 -23.40 5.69
CA SER A 16 10.80 -24.70 5.53
C SER A 16 9.48 -24.54 4.77
N PRO A 17 9.10 -25.49 3.88
CA PRO A 17 7.85 -25.43 3.14
C PRO A 17 6.61 -25.27 4.03
N ALA A 18 6.61 -25.94 5.19
CA ALA A 18 5.54 -25.84 6.18
C ALA A 18 5.40 -24.42 6.78
N LEU A 19 6.51 -23.68 6.94
CA LEU A 19 6.45 -22.28 7.34
C LEU A 19 5.85 -21.43 6.21
N GLY A 20 6.27 -21.66 4.97
CA GLY A 20 5.74 -20.97 3.78
C GLY A 20 4.21 -21.08 3.65
N GLU A 21 3.66 -22.29 3.77
CA GLU A 21 2.20 -22.51 3.70
C GLU A 21 1.46 -21.78 4.83
N LYS A 22 2.00 -21.83 6.06
CA LYS A 22 1.46 -21.08 7.20
C LYS A 22 1.51 -19.58 6.96
N PHE A 23 2.56 -19.06 6.35
CA PHE A 23 2.67 -17.63 6.03
C PHE A 23 1.59 -17.18 5.06
N VAL A 24 1.35 -17.93 3.98
CA VAL A 24 0.31 -17.59 3.01
C VAL A 24 -1.07 -17.57 3.69
N LYS A 25 -1.39 -18.61 4.47
CA LYS A 25 -2.65 -18.69 5.22
C LYS A 25 -2.83 -17.52 6.19
N ASN A 26 -1.78 -17.19 6.95
CA ASN A 26 -1.82 -16.08 7.90
C ASN A 26 -1.94 -14.72 7.19
N ALA A 27 -1.25 -14.52 6.07
CA ALA A 27 -1.34 -13.29 5.29
C ALA A 27 -2.77 -13.05 4.77
N PHE A 28 -3.44 -14.10 4.26
CA PHE A 28 -4.84 -14.01 3.88
C PHE A 28 -5.77 -13.68 5.06
N PHE A 29 -5.58 -14.34 6.20
CA PHE A 29 -6.39 -14.10 7.38
C PHE A 29 -6.22 -12.68 7.93
N ILE A 30 -4.98 -12.20 8.06
CA ILE A 30 -4.67 -10.85 8.52
C ILE A 30 -5.19 -9.81 7.52
N GLY A 31 -5.02 -10.02 6.22
CA GLY A 31 -5.54 -9.14 5.17
C GLY A 31 -7.06 -9.01 5.24
N PHE A 32 -7.77 -10.13 5.43
CA PHE A 32 -9.21 -10.12 5.61
C PHE A 32 -9.64 -9.33 6.86
N LEU A 33 -8.99 -9.58 8.00
CA LEU A 33 -9.28 -8.83 9.24
C LEU A 33 -9.01 -7.33 9.09
N ALA A 34 -7.94 -6.94 8.37
CA ALA A 34 -7.62 -5.55 8.11
C ALA A 34 -8.72 -4.87 7.27
N ILE A 35 -9.19 -5.52 6.20
CA ILE A 35 -10.29 -4.99 5.36
C ILE A 35 -11.58 -4.83 6.19
N VAL A 36 -11.93 -5.83 7.01
CA VAL A 36 -13.11 -5.75 7.88
C VAL A 36 -12.98 -4.65 8.92
N GLY A 37 -11.81 -4.53 9.55
CA GLY A 37 -11.53 -3.49 10.55
C GLY A 37 -11.63 -2.08 9.97
N VAL A 38 -11.00 -1.85 8.82
CA VAL A 38 -11.08 -0.58 8.08
C VAL A 38 -12.53 -0.27 7.70
N SER A 39 -13.22 -1.22 7.08
CA SER A 39 -14.63 -1.08 6.69
C SER A 39 -15.50 -0.67 7.88
N LEU A 40 -15.34 -1.33 9.02
CA LEU A 40 -16.13 -1.05 10.21
C LEU A 40 -15.86 0.36 10.75
N ILE A 41 -14.59 0.79 10.83
CA ILE A 41 -14.23 2.13 11.29
C ILE A 41 -14.77 3.20 10.34
N VAL A 42 -14.58 3.03 9.03
CA VAL A 42 -15.08 3.96 8.00
C VAL A 42 -16.61 4.06 8.08
N PHE A 43 -17.29 2.93 8.17
CA PHE A 43 -18.75 2.90 8.32
C PHE A 43 -19.22 3.63 9.58
N LEU A 44 -18.55 3.44 10.72
CA LEU A 44 -18.90 4.10 11.99
C LEU A 44 -18.72 5.63 11.91
N ILE A 45 -17.68 6.11 11.23
CA ILE A 45 -17.38 7.54 11.08
C ILE A 45 -18.37 8.20 10.12
N TYR A 46 -18.51 7.66 8.91
CA TYR A 46 -19.30 8.30 7.85
C TYR A 46 -20.79 7.97 7.92
N ARG A 47 -21.16 6.87 8.61
CA ARG A 47 -22.54 6.35 8.70
C ARG A 47 -23.23 6.17 7.33
N ARG A 48 -22.43 5.96 6.28
CA ARG A 48 -22.87 5.81 4.89
C ARG A 48 -22.21 4.58 4.29
N ILE A 49 -23.04 3.61 3.91
CA ILE A 49 -22.59 2.33 3.35
C ILE A 49 -21.90 2.55 2.00
N GLU A 50 -22.37 3.50 1.21
CA GLU A 50 -21.84 3.83 -0.13
C GLU A 50 -20.34 4.15 -0.09
N ILE A 51 -19.90 5.01 0.83
CA ILE A 51 -18.49 5.42 0.97
C ILE A 51 -17.64 4.23 1.41
N SER A 52 -18.14 3.47 2.39
CA SER A 52 -17.43 2.30 2.89
C SER A 52 -17.23 1.24 1.81
N LEU A 53 -18.24 1.00 0.97
CA LEU A 53 -18.14 0.04 -0.14
C LEU A 53 -17.16 0.51 -1.21
N SER A 54 -17.21 1.79 -1.61
CA SER A 54 -16.26 2.35 -2.57
C SER A 54 -14.81 2.20 -2.09
N ILE A 55 -14.55 2.48 -0.81
CA ILE A 55 -13.21 2.34 -0.22
C ILE A 55 -12.71 0.89 -0.33
N ILE A 56 -13.55 -0.08 0.07
CA ILE A 56 -13.18 -1.50 0.05
C ILE A 56 -12.89 -1.98 -1.37
N ILE A 57 -13.74 -1.62 -2.34
CA ILE A 57 -13.56 -2.02 -3.74
C ILE A 57 -12.23 -1.47 -4.28
N THR A 58 -11.93 -0.20 -4.01
CA THR A 58 -10.68 0.43 -4.46
C THR A 58 -9.46 -0.20 -3.79
N VAL A 59 -9.52 -0.52 -2.50
CA VAL A 59 -8.43 -1.22 -1.80
C VAL A 59 -8.18 -2.61 -2.40
N ILE A 60 -9.23 -3.38 -2.69
CA ILE A 60 -9.08 -4.70 -3.33
C ILE A 60 -8.44 -4.55 -4.71
N ALA A 61 -8.89 -3.60 -5.51
CA ALA A 61 -8.31 -3.31 -6.82
C ALA A 61 -6.83 -2.90 -6.70
N GLU A 62 -6.48 -2.06 -5.73
CA GLU A 62 -5.10 -1.65 -5.46
C GLU A 62 -4.21 -2.85 -5.13
N VAL A 63 -4.64 -3.75 -4.25
CA VAL A 63 -3.87 -4.96 -3.93
C VAL A 63 -3.64 -5.80 -5.18
N ILE A 64 -4.66 -6.00 -6.01
CA ILE A 64 -4.54 -6.75 -7.28
C ILE A 64 -3.53 -6.07 -8.20
N LEU A 65 -3.56 -4.75 -8.34
CA LEU A 65 -2.63 -4.01 -9.19
C LEU A 65 -1.18 -4.10 -8.67
N ILE A 66 -0.97 -4.00 -7.35
CA ILE A 66 0.36 -4.14 -6.75
C ILE A 66 0.93 -5.54 -7.02
N LEU A 67 0.12 -6.58 -6.81
CA LEU A 67 0.50 -7.96 -7.09
C LEU A 67 0.73 -8.18 -8.59
N GLY A 68 -0.07 -7.56 -9.46
CA GLY A 68 0.09 -7.58 -10.91
C GLY A 68 1.41 -6.96 -11.35
N VAL A 69 1.76 -5.78 -10.82
CA VAL A 69 3.05 -5.13 -11.08
C VAL A 69 4.20 -6.00 -10.59
N ALA A 70 4.10 -6.57 -9.38
CA ALA A 70 5.11 -7.48 -8.85
C ALA A 70 5.30 -8.71 -9.75
N ALA A 71 4.22 -9.30 -10.25
CA ALA A 71 4.26 -10.42 -11.18
C ALA A 71 4.91 -10.05 -12.52
N LEU A 72 4.59 -8.87 -13.07
CA LEU A 72 5.14 -8.40 -14.35
C LEU A 72 6.66 -8.20 -14.31
N ILE A 73 7.20 -7.72 -13.19
CA ILE A 73 8.63 -7.48 -13.03
C ILE A 73 9.38 -8.67 -12.42
N GLY A 74 8.69 -9.77 -12.12
CA GLY A 74 9.28 -10.95 -11.47
C GLY A 74 9.77 -10.67 -10.04
N TRP A 75 9.12 -9.76 -9.32
CA TRP A 75 9.49 -9.41 -7.95
C TRP A 75 9.02 -10.48 -6.96
N ASN A 76 9.96 -11.05 -6.21
CA ASN A 76 9.64 -11.99 -5.14
C ASN A 76 9.07 -11.25 -3.93
N ILE A 77 7.88 -11.67 -3.49
CA ILE A 77 7.23 -11.11 -2.30
C ILE A 77 7.74 -11.86 -1.07
N ASP A 78 8.70 -11.25 -0.37
CA ASP A 78 9.15 -11.69 0.93
C ASP A 78 8.36 -11.02 2.07
N ILE A 79 8.71 -11.34 3.32
CA ILE A 79 8.01 -10.80 4.51
C ILE A 79 8.10 -9.26 4.55
N ALA A 80 9.22 -8.69 4.16
CA ALA A 80 9.43 -7.25 4.12
C ALA A 80 8.53 -6.60 3.05
N ALA A 81 8.43 -7.21 1.86
CA ALA A 81 7.54 -6.77 0.80
C ALA A 81 6.07 -6.79 1.25
N ILE A 82 5.61 -7.83 1.96
CA ILE A 82 4.25 -7.89 2.51
C ILE A 82 3.96 -6.71 3.43
N ALA A 83 4.89 -6.37 4.32
CA ALA A 83 4.75 -5.18 5.16
C ALA A 83 4.64 -3.90 4.33
N GLY A 84 5.36 -3.82 3.21
CA GLY A 84 5.26 -2.69 2.28
C GLY A 84 3.89 -2.59 1.60
N ILE A 85 3.27 -3.72 1.24
CA ILE A 85 1.90 -3.79 0.72
C ILE A 85 0.90 -3.29 1.77
N ILE A 86 1.05 -3.71 3.03
CA ILE A 86 0.16 -3.28 4.13
C ILE A 86 0.23 -1.76 4.32
N ILE A 87 1.42 -1.17 4.24
CA ILE A 87 1.57 0.29 4.29
C ILE A 87 0.88 0.96 3.10
N ALA A 88 1.04 0.44 1.89
CA ALA A 88 0.37 0.99 0.71
C ALA A 88 -1.16 0.98 0.88
N ILE A 89 -1.73 -0.14 1.34
CA ILE A 89 -3.16 -0.25 1.66
C ILE A 89 -3.59 0.79 2.69
N GLY A 90 -2.86 0.90 3.80
CA GLY A 90 -3.20 1.86 4.87
C GLY A 90 -3.18 3.30 4.38
N SER A 91 -2.15 3.68 3.62
CA SER A 91 -2.06 5.01 3.00
C SER A 91 -3.17 5.25 1.98
N GLY A 92 -3.60 4.22 1.24
CA GLY A 92 -4.70 4.35 0.29
C GLY A 92 -6.05 4.57 0.92
N VAL A 93 -6.31 3.92 2.05
CA VAL A 93 -7.50 4.19 2.85
C VAL A 93 -7.48 5.63 3.38
N ASP A 94 -6.34 6.10 3.89
CA ASP A 94 -6.18 7.48 4.35
C ASP A 94 -6.44 8.50 3.23
N ASP A 95 -5.85 8.30 2.06
CA ASP A 95 -6.08 9.14 0.88
C ASP A 95 -7.57 9.19 0.48
N GLN A 96 -8.25 8.03 0.50
CA GLN A 96 -9.67 7.94 0.18
C GLN A 96 -10.57 8.62 1.22
N ILE A 97 -10.18 8.57 2.50
CA ILE A 97 -10.83 9.33 3.58
C ILE A 97 -10.62 10.83 3.35
N VAL A 98 -9.41 11.28 3.02
CA VAL A 98 -9.13 12.70 2.71
C VAL A 98 -9.97 13.20 1.53
N ILE A 99 -10.08 12.41 0.45
CA ILE A 99 -10.96 12.72 -0.69
C ILE A 99 -12.41 12.81 -0.22
N SER A 100 -12.89 11.82 0.53
CA SER A 100 -14.26 11.77 1.02
C SER A 100 -14.59 12.96 1.92
N ASP A 101 -13.72 13.30 2.87
CA ASP A 101 -13.90 14.42 3.79
C ASP A 101 -13.93 15.77 3.08
N GLU A 102 -13.01 16.01 2.14
CA GLU A 102 -12.95 17.27 1.41
C GLU A 102 -14.19 17.46 0.51
N LEU A 103 -14.74 16.37 -0.03
CA LEU A 103 -15.99 16.37 -0.80
C LEU A 103 -17.23 16.54 0.08
N LEU A 104 -17.28 15.88 1.24
CA LEU A 104 -18.45 15.82 2.12
C LEU A 104 -18.52 16.95 3.16
N ARG A 105 -17.47 17.76 3.30
CA ARG A 105 -17.48 19.00 4.11
C ARG A 105 -18.72 19.85 3.79
N LYS A 106 -19.74 19.70 4.62
CA LYS A 106 -20.93 20.54 4.70
C LYS A 106 -20.56 21.78 5.51
N GLU A 107 -20.80 22.94 4.92
CA GLU A 107 -20.83 24.27 5.56
C GLU A 107 -19.48 25.00 5.74
N GLN A 108 -19.31 26.02 4.89
CA GLN A 108 -19.22 27.46 5.23
C GLN A 108 -18.67 28.28 4.05
N GLN A 109 -18.00 27.63 3.11
CA GLN A 109 -17.44 28.28 1.92
C GLN A 109 -18.28 27.90 0.69
N ILE A 110 -19.37 28.64 0.47
CA ILE A 110 -20.24 28.54 -0.72
C ILE A 110 -19.45 28.79 -2.03
N PHE A 111 -18.20 29.24 -1.94
CA PHE A 111 -17.36 29.66 -3.07
C PHE A 111 -16.46 28.57 -3.66
N PHE A 112 -16.29 27.40 -3.03
CA PHE A 112 -15.42 26.36 -3.58
C PHE A 112 -16.18 25.33 -4.41
N ASN A 113 -15.98 25.43 -5.74
CA ASN A 113 -16.40 24.43 -6.73
C ASN A 113 -15.80 23.04 -6.39
N TRP A 114 -16.53 21.96 -6.67
CA TRP A 114 -16.09 20.56 -6.51
C TRP A 114 -14.67 20.30 -7.04
N LYS A 115 -14.32 20.92 -8.16
CA LYS A 115 -12.98 20.84 -8.76
C LYS A 115 -11.87 21.34 -7.81
N GLN A 116 -12.15 22.38 -7.02
CA GLN A 116 -11.19 22.95 -6.09
C GLN A 116 -10.96 22.03 -4.88
N ARG A 117 -12.03 21.39 -4.39
CA ARG A 117 -11.97 20.40 -3.31
C ARG A 117 -11.12 19.19 -3.70
N ILE A 118 -11.36 18.63 -4.89
CA ILE A 118 -10.51 17.56 -5.43
C ILE A 118 -9.06 18.02 -5.54
N ARG A 119 -8.80 19.23 -6.05
CA ARG A 119 -7.44 19.76 -6.13
C ARG A 119 -6.75 19.86 -4.76
N ASN A 120 -7.49 20.28 -3.72
CA ASN A 120 -6.97 20.35 -2.36
C ASN A 120 -6.64 18.95 -1.81
N ALA A 121 -7.54 17.98 -1.97
CA ALA A 121 -7.32 16.60 -1.56
C ALA A 121 -6.07 16.02 -2.25
N PHE A 122 -5.98 16.16 -3.57
CA PHE A 122 -4.81 15.68 -4.33
C PHE A 122 -3.52 16.40 -3.96
N PHE A 123 -3.57 17.67 -3.55
CA PHE A 123 -2.38 18.37 -3.04
C PHE A 123 -1.85 17.71 -1.75
N ILE A 124 -2.75 17.35 -0.82
CA ILE A 124 -2.39 16.65 0.42
C ILE A 124 -1.82 15.27 0.11
N ILE A 125 -2.51 14.50 -0.75
CA ILE A 125 -2.09 13.15 -1.17
C ILE A 125 -0.71 13.17 -1.82
N MET A 126 -0.46 14.11 -2.74
CA MET A 126 0.83 14.23 -3.41
C MET A 126 1.94 14.63 -2.42
N ALA A 127 1.67 15.50 -1.45
CA ALA A 127 2.66 15.84 -0.42
C ALA A 127 3.02 14.64 0.47
N ALA A 128 2.03 13.84 0.88
CA ALA A 128 2.22 12.60 1.63
C ALA A 128 3.00 11.55 0.82
N TYR A 129 2.67 11.41 -0.48
CA TYR A 129 3.39 10.56 -1.43
C TYR A 129 4.88 10.88 -1.47
N PHE A 130 5.23 12.14 -1.76
CA PHE A 130 6.64 12.54 -1.87
C PHE A 130 7.39 12.33 -0.55
N THR A 131 6.76 12.66 0.59
CA THR A 131 7.36 12.44 1.92
C THR A 131 7.68 10.97 2.13
N THR A 132 6.75 10.08 1.77
CA THR A 132 6.92 8.63 1.95
C THR A 132 7.98 8.08 1.01
N VAL A 133 7.98 8.48 -0.27
CA VAL A 133 9.01 8.07 -1.23
C VAL A 133 10.40 8.49 -0.75
N VAL A 134 10.55 9.75 -0.33
CA VAL A 134 11.84 10.26 0.19
C VAL A 134 12.27 9.49 1.44
N ALA A 135 11.35 9.13 2.34
CA ALA A 135 11.65 8.32 3.51
C ALA A 135 12.11 6.89 3.14
N MET A 136 11.64 6.33 2.03
CA MET A 136 12.02 4.98 1.58
C MET A 136 13.39 4.94 0.88
N LEU A 137 13.85 6.03 0.27
CA LEU A 137 15.15 6.10 -0.43
C LEU A 137 16.36 5.66 0.43
N PRO A 138 16.56 6.15 1.68
CA PRO A 138 17.65 5.67 2.52
C PRO A 138 17.46 4.20 2.93
N LEU A 139 16.22 3.75 3.15
CA LEU A 139 15.92 2.36 3.52
C LEU A 139 16.31 1.35 2.43
N MET A 140 16.25 1.74 1.15
CA MET A 140 16.70 0.88 0.05
C MET A 140 18.19 0.50 0.15
N ARG A 141 19.00 1.34 0.81
CA ARG A 141 20.44 1.09 1.03
C ARG A 141 20.76 0.62 2.45
N ALA A 142 19.77 0.66 3.36
CA ALA A 142 19.94 0.29 4.76
C ALA A 142 19.74 -1.23 5.00
N GLY A 143 20.36 -1.74 6.07
CA GLY A 143 19.97 -3.02 6.68
C GLY A 143 20.31 -4.29 5.90
N ALA A 144 21.43 -4.34 5.18
CA ALA A 144 21.95 -5.56 4.52
C ALA A 144 20.91 -6.29 3.64
N GLY A 145 20.05 -5.53 2.95
CA GLY A 145 19.02 -6.07 2.05
C GLY A 145 17.70 -6.46 2.72
N LEU A 146 17.63 -6.54 4.05
CA LEU A 146 16.40 -6.93 4.78
C LEU A 146 15.26 -5.91 4.60
N LEU A 147 15.58 -4.63 4.55
CA LEU A 147 14.60 -3.55 4.40
C LEU A 147 14.36 -3.14 2.94
N LYS A 148 15.15 -3.69 2.02
CA LYS A 148 15.08 -3.34 0.60
C LYS A 148 13.76 -3.81 -0.01
N GLY A 149 13.30 -5.00 0.37
CA GLY A 149 12.00 -5.56 -0.02
C GLY A 149 10.87 -4.61 0.32
N PHE A 150 10.82 -4.23 1.59
CA PHE A 150 9.85 -3.27 2.12
C PHE A 150 9.87 -1.94 1.37
N ALA A 151 11.04 -1.30 1.26
CA ALA A 151 11.14 0.03 0.63
C ALA A 151 10.69 0.05 -0.82
N ILE A 152 11.10 -0.95 -1.62
CA ILE A 152 10.73 -1.05 -3.04
C ILE A 152 9.23 -1.30 -3.17
N THR A 153 8.69 -2.25 -2.40
CA THR A 153 7.27 -2.58 -2.49
C THR A 153 6.37 -1.44 -2.00
N THR A 154 6.78 -0.69 -0.97
CA THR A 154 6.07 0.52 -0.53
C THR A 154 6.08 1.60 -1.62
N ILE A 155 7.22 1.90 -2.23
CA ILE A 155 7.29 2.91 -3.30
C ILE A 155 6.38 2.52 -4.47
N ILE A 156 6.46 1.26 -4.93
CA ILE A 156 5.60 0.75 -6.01
C ILE A 156 4.13 0.85 -5.60
N GLY A 157 3.80 0.37 -4.39
CA GLY A 157 2.43 0.32 -3.90
C GLY A 157 1.76 1.70 -3.86
N ILE A 158 2.40 2.66 -3.20
CA ILE A 158 1.85 4.01 -3.09
C ILE A 158 1.85 4.71 -4.46
N SER A 159 2.84 4.46 -5.34
CA SER A 159 2.83 5.01 -6.70
C SER A 159 1.65 4.49 -7.52
N VAL A 160 1.42 3.17 -7.53
CA VAL A 160 0.24 2.57 -8.17
C VAL A 160 -1.03 3.17 -7.60
N GLY A 161 -1.07 3.34 -6.29
CA GLY A 161 -2.16 3.99 -5.61
C GLY A 161 -2.44 5.39 -6.14
N VAL A 162 -1.52 6.32 -5.92
CA VAL A 162 -1.64 7.75 -6.20
C VAL A 162 -1.90 8.04 -7.68
N PHE A 163 -1.27 7.28 -8.59
CA PHE A 163 -1.40 7.54 -10.02
C PHE A 163 -2.55 6.80 -10.69
N ILE A 164 -3.08 5.72 -10.10
CA ILE A 164 -4.11 4.89 -10.73
C ILE A 164 -5.39 4.85 -9.90
N THR A 165 -5.32 4.40 -8.64
CA THR A 165 -6.54 4.12 -7.88
C THR A 165 -7.17 5.35 -7.23
N ARG A 166 -6.39 6.35 -6.77
CA ARG A 166 -6.97 7.58 -6.20
C ARG A 166 -7.68 8.44 -7.26
N PRO A 167 -7.16 8.61 -8.49
CA PRO A 167 -7.90 9.29 -9.56
C PRO A 167 -9.16 8.56 -10.02
N ALA A 168 -9.22 7.24 -9.81
CA ALA A 168 -10.38 6.41 -10.17
C ALA A 168 -11.46 6.37 -9.08
N PHE A 169 -11.10 6.70 -7.84
CA PHE A 169 -12.00 6.78 -6.69
C PHE A 169 -12.75 8.12 -6.66
#